data_AF-A0A6B3NF62-F1
#
_entry.id   AF-A0A6B3NF62-F1
#
_cell.length_a   1.000
_cell.length_b   1.000
_cell.length_c   1.000
_cell.angle_alpha   90.00
_cell.angle_beta   90.00
_cell.angle_gamma   90.00
#
_symmetry.space_group_name_H-M   'P 1'
#
loop_
_entity.id
_entity.type
_entity.pdbx_description
1 polymer ?
#
loop_
_entity_poly.entity_id
_entity_poly.type
_entity_poly.pdbx_seq_one_letter_code
_entity_poly.pdbx_strand_id
1 'polypeptide(L)'
;MAKTLLEQLREMTIVVADTGDIDAIEKFTPRDATTNPSLITAAAQMPQYQEIVDQTLKQAREDAGTNAPAADVVSLAFDRLAVSFGRRILNIIPGRVSTEVDARLSYDTEATIAKAHDLIAQYEAAGVSRQQVLIKIASTWEGIRAAEVLEKEGIHCNLTLLFGIHQAVACAEAGVTLISPFVGRILDWYKKETGRESYPPTEDPGVLSVTKIYNYYKKFGYKTEIMGASFRNIGEITELAGCDLLTISPALLAQLKSTTEDLPRKLDAQKAATEDIEKMSMDKETFERMHAADPMASQKLEEGINGFSKALVALEKLLEERLTRLEGEATVNHAAKDIFRVYDLDGDGFITREEWAGTDAVFDALDMNHDGKISPEEIAAGLGAAFHLAGV
;
A
#
# COMPACT_ATOMS: atom_id res chain seq x y z
N MET A 1 -22.55 -22.60 17.39
CA MET A 1 -21.14 -22.99 17.19
C MET A 1 -20.27 -22.08 18.04
N ALA A 2 -19.13 -22.54 18.54
CA ALA A 2 -18.20 -21.66 19.24
C ALA A 2 -17.68 -20.60 18.26
N LYS A 3 -17.57 -19.34 18.70
CA LYS A 3 -17.09 -18.24 17.86
C LYS A 3 -15.59 -18.40 17.60
N THR A 4 -15.15 -18.10 16.39
CA THR A 4 -13.73 -18.01 16.03
C THR A 4 -13.05 -16.84 16.74
N LEU A 5 -11.72 -16.83 16.83
CA LEU A 5 -10.98 -15.70 17.38
C LEU A 5 -11.27 -14.40 16.60
N LEU A 6 -11.41 -14.48 15.27
CA LEU A 6 -11.73 -13.31 14.44
C LEU A 6 -13.11 -12.72 14.76
N GLU A 7 -14.12 -13.58 14.99
CA GLU A 7 -15.46 -13.13 15.36
C GLU A 7 -15.47 -12.44 16.73
N GLN A 8 -14.79 -13.03 17.72
CA GLN A 8 -14.67 -12.44 19.05
C GLN A 8 -13.88 -11.13 19.04
N LEU A 9 -12.78 -11.05 18.27
CA LEU A 9 -11.96 -9.85 18.17
C LEU A 9 -12.77 -8.65 17.64
N ARG A 10 -13.64 -8.88 16.66
CA ARG A 10 -14.52 -7.85 16.07
C ARG A 10 -15.52 -7.24 17.05
N GLU A 11 -15.77 -7.89 18.19
CA GLU A 11 -16.67 -7.37 19.23
C GLU A 11 -16.00 -6.32 20.12
N MET A 12 -14.66 -6.24 20.11
CA MET A 12 -13.88 -5.38 21.02
C MET A 12 -12.84 -4.50 20.33
N THR A 13 -12.54 -4.78 19.06
CA THR A 13 -11.52 -4.09 18.26
C THR A 13 -11.96 -3.99 16.81
N ILE A 14 -11.73 -2.84 16.18
CA ILE A 14 -11.96 -2.70 14.74
C ILE A 14 -10.85 -3.42 13.99
N VAL A 15 -11.23 -4.42 13.18
CA VAL A 15 -10.29 -5.16 12.34
C VAL A 15 -10.10 -4.46 11.00
N VAL A 16 -8.84 -4.22 10.66
CA VAL A 16 -8.37 -3.56 9.43
C VAL A 16 -7.52 -4.56 8.65
N ALA A 17 -7.61 -4.55 7.31
CA ALA A 17 -6.73 -5.38 6.47
C ALA A 17 -5.43 -4.64 6.12
N ASP A 18 -4.29 -5.31 6.33
CA ASP A 18 -2.96 -4.81 5.97
C ASP A 18 -2.51 -5.42 4.63
N THR A 19 -3.04 -4.90 3.52
CA THR A 19 -2.74 -5.45 2.19
C THR A 19 -3.10 -4.48 1.06
N GLY A 20 -2.36 -4.56 -0.06
CA GLY A 20 -2.76 -3.99 -1.36
C GLY A 20 -3.53 -5.00 -2.23
N ASP A 21 -3.66 -6.24 -1.77
CA ASP A 21 -4.38 -7.32 -2.44
C ASP A 21 -5.90 -7.15 -2.27
N ILE A 22 -6.55 -6.66 -3.32
CA ILE A 22 -7.98 -6.36 -3.36
C ILE A 22 -8.85 -7.61 -3.12
N ASP A 23 -8.49 -8.75 -3.70
CA ASP A 23 -9.20 -10.04 -3.51
C ASP A 23 -9.22 -10.44 -2.02
N ALA A 24 -8.11 -10.21 -1.31
CA ALA A 24 -8.06 -10.46 0.12
C ALA A 24 -8.99 -9.52 0.90
N ILE A 25 -9.08 -8.24 0.50
CA ILE A 25 -9.99 -7.26 1.11
C ILE A 25 -11.45 -7.69 0.90
N GLU A 26 -11.82 -8.09 -0.32
CA GLU A 26 -13.17 -8.62 -0.61
C GLU A 26 -13.49 -9.87 0.23
N LYS A 27 -12.53 -10.79 0.37
CA LYS A 27 -12.69 -12.02 1.13
C LYS A 27 -12.89 -11.78 2.63
N PHE A 28 -12.17 -10.83 3.22
CA PHE A 28 -12.20 -10.60 4.67
C PHE A 28 -13.16 -9.50 5.10
N THR A 29 -13.64 -8.65 4.18
CA THR A 29 -14.60 -7.55 4.44
C THR A 29 -14.24 -6.68 5.66
N PRO A 30 -13.02 -6.12 5.72
CA PRO A 30 -12.62 -5.25 6.83
C PRO A 30 -13.37 -3.91 6.79
N ARG A 31 -13.36 -3.16 7.90
CA ARG A 31 -13.93 -1.80 7.90
C ARG A 31 -13.04 -0.83 7.15
N ASP A 32 -11.76 -0.82 7.52
CA ASP A 32 -10.71 0.03 6.94
C ASP A 32 -9.67 -0.86 6.25
N ALA A 33 -8.84 -0.29 5.39
CA ALA A 33 -7.66 -0.96 4.82
C ALA A 33 -6.44 -0.04 4.84
N THR A 34 -5.26 -0.64 4.93
CA THR A 34 -3.99 0.09 4.95
C THR A 34 -3.13 -0.36 3.78
N THR A 35 -2.63 0.59 2.99
CA THR A 35 -1.57 0.35 2.02
C THR A 35 -0.27 1.01 2.51
N ASN A 36 0.84 0.62 1.88
CA ASN A 36 2.16 1.22 2.02
C ASN A 36 2.96 0.94 0.75
N PRO A 37 4.14 1.56 0.55
CA PRO A 37 4.92 1.37 -0.66
C PRO A 37 5.18 -0.10 -0.99
N SER A 38 5.61 -0.90 -0.02
CA SER A 38 5.89 -2.33 -0.24
C SER A 38 4.65 -3.12 -0.66
N LEU A 39 3.48 -2.84 -0.07
CA LEU A 39 2.22 -3.50 -0.42
C LEU A 39 1.72 -3.12 -1.81
N ILE A 40 1.83 -1.84 -2.19
CA ILE A 40 1.46 -1.39 -3.54
C ILE A 40 2.42 -1.97 -4.57
N THR A 41 3.73 -1.94 -4.32
CA THR A 41 4.72 -2.56 -5.23
C THR A 41 4.47 -4.05 -5.41
N ALA A 42 4.11 -4.78 -4.35
CA ALA A 42 3.76 -6.19 -4.45
C ALA A 42 2.45 -6.41 -5.24
N ALA A 43 1.40 -5.63 -4.97
CA ALA A 43 0.12 -5.74 -5.67
C ALA A 43 0.25 -5.38 -7.16
N ALA A 44 1.03 -4.35 -7.50
CA ALA A 44 1.28 -3.91 -8.88
C ALA A 44 2.02 -4.97 -9.73
N GLN A 45 2.64 -5.97 -9.12
CA GLN A 45 3.25 -7.11 -9.82
C GLN A 45 2.28 -8.26 -10.09
N MET A 46 1.11 -8.26 -9.45
CA MET A 46 0.16 -9.36 -9.56
C MET A 46 -0.57 -9.29 -10.92
N PRO A 47 -0.74 -10.42 -11.63
CA PRO A 47 -1.41 -10.45 -12.93
C PRO A 47 -2.83 -9.86 -12.91
N GLN A 48 -3.60 -10.14 -11.87
CA GLN A 48 -4.98 -9.68 -11.73
C GLN A 48 -5.11 -8.16 -11.52
N TYR A 49 -4.02 -7.46 -11.17
CA TYR A 49 -4.02 -6.02 -10.96
C TYR A 49 -3.29 -5.24 -12.06
N GLN A 50 -2.83 -5.91 -13.12
CA GLN A 50 -2.18 -5.24 -14.25
C GLN A 50 -3.09 -4.23 -14.92
N GLU A 51 -4.40 -4.47 -14.95
CA GLU A 51 -5.34 -3.49 -15.53
C GLU A 51 -5.30 -2.13 -14.81
N ILE A 52 -5.15 -2.13 -13.47
CA ILE A 52 -5.03 -0.89 -12.69
C ILE A 52 -3.73 -0.16 -13.05
N VAL A 53 -2.64 -0.89 -13.18
CA VAL A 53 -1.32 -0.35 -13.56
C VAL A 53 -1.38 0.23 -14.97
N ASP A 54 -1.94 -0.52 -15.92
CA ASP A 54 -2.03 -0.13 -17.33
C ASP A 54 -2.91 1.11 -17.51
N GLN A 55 -4.07 1.15 -16.86
CA GLN A 55 -4.95 2.33 -16.90
C GLN A 55 -4.27 3.54 -16.28
N THR A 56 -3.52 3.37 -15.19
CA THR A 56 -2.76 4.45 -14.55
C THR A 56 -1.68 5.00 -15.48
N LEU A 57 -0.91 4.12 -16.13
CA LEU A 57 0.12 4.50 -17.10
C LEU A 57 -0.47 5.18 -18.35
N LYS A 58 -1.58 4.67 -18.87
CA LYS A 58 -2.28 5.27 -20.02
C LYS A 58 -2.78 6.68 -19.69
N GLN A 59 -3.42 6.87 -18.53
CA GLN A 59 -3.87 8.20 -18.10
C GLN A 59 -2.68 9.15 -17.87
N ALA A 60 -1.58 8.65 -17.30
CA ALA A 60 -0.37 9.45 -17.14
C ALA A 60 0.23 9.86 -18.50
N ARG A 61 0.20 8.98 -19.51
CA ARG A 61 0.65 9.28 -20.87
C ARG A 61 -0.24 10.33 -21.54
N GLU A 62 -1.55 10.24 -21.37
CA GLU A 62 -2.50 11.23 -21.89
C GLU A 62 -2.25 12.62 -21.30
N ASP A 63 -2.10 12.68 -19.97
CA ASP A 63 -1.96 13.96 -19.26
C ASP A 63 -0.59 14.61 -19.46
N ALA A 64 0.48 13.81 -19.56
CA ALA A 64 1.81 14.31 -19.93
C ALA A 64 1.89 14.72 -21.41
N GLY A 65 1.06 14.11 -22.26
CA GLY A 65 1.02 14.30 -23.70
C GLY A 65 1.74 13.18 -24.48
N THR A 66 1.29 12.95 -25.72
CA THR A 66 1.72 11.84 -26.58
C THR A 66 3.24 11.77 -26.78
N ASN A 67 3.93 12.93 -26.80
CA ASN A 67 5.36 13.01 -27.06
C ASN A 67 6.20 13.29 -25.80
N ALA A 68 5.59 13.20 -24.61
CA ALA A 68 6.32 13.41 -23.36
C ALA A 68 7.45 12.37 -23.19
N PRO A 69 8.58 12.72 -22.56
CA PRO A 69 9.56 11.74 -22.12
C PRO A 69 8.92 10.63 -21.29
N ALA A 70 9.34 9.37 -21.49
CA ALA A 70 8.83 8.23 -20.71
C ALA A 70 9.03 8.43 -19.20
N ALA A 71 10.12 9.08 -18.78
CA ALA A 71 10.40 9.41 -17.39
C ALA A 71 9.30 10.30 -16.76
N ASP A 72 8.77 11.27 -17.50
CA ASP A 72 7.72 12.17 -17.01
C ASP A 72 6.40 11.40 -16.81
N VAL A 73 6.09 10.47 -17.73
CA VAL A 73 4.93 9.59 -17.62
C VAL A 73 5.05 8.63 -16.44
N VAL A 74 6.23 8.01 -16.27
CA VAL A 74 6.50 7.12 -15.14
C VAL A 74 6.38 7.88 -13.82
N SER A 75 6.95 9.08 -13.72
CA SER A 75 6.84 9.93 -12.52
C SER A 75 5.37 10.24 -12.20
N LEU A 76 4.58 10.62 -13.22
CA LEU A 76 3.17 10.94 -13.03
C LEU A 76 2.34 9.69 -12.66
N ALA A 77 2.62 8.55 -13.28
CA ALA A 77 1.97 7.28 -12.96
C ALA A 77 2.32 6.80 -11.55
N PHE A 78 3.57 6.96 -11.13
CA PHE A 78 4.04 6.65 -9.80
C PHE A 78 3.26 7.44 -8.73
N ASP A 79 3.09 8.74 -8.94
CA ASP A 79 2.32 9.60 -8.03
C ASP A 79 0.84 9.20 -7.93
N ARG A 80 0.28 8.63 -9.00
CA ARG A 80 -1.14 8.25 -9.09
C ARG A 80 -1.44 6.84 -8.64
N LEU A 81 -0.47 5.92 -8.73
CA LEU A 81 -0.76 4.50 -8.58
C LEU A 81 -1.33 4.17 -7.19
N ALA A 82 -0.79 4.77 -6.14
CA ALA A 82 -1.30 4.59 -4.79
C ALA A 82 -2.77 5.04 -4.66
N VAL A 83 -3.14 6.15 -5.30
CA VAL A 83 -4.52 6.66 -5.36
C VAL A 83 -5.41 5.72 -6.18
N SER A 84 -4.94 5.22 -7.32
CA SER A 84 -5.67 4.24 -8.15
C SER A 84 -6.04 2.98 -7.35
N PHE A 85 -5.08 2.41 -6.62
CA PHE A 85 -5.36 1.27 -5.73
C PHE A 85 -6.29 1.66 -4.59
N GLY A 86 -6.06 2.80 -3.93
CA GLY A 86 -6.90 3.23 -2.81
C GLY A 86 -8.35 3.48 -3.22
N ARG A 87 -8.60 4.03 -4.41
CA ARG A 87 -9.96 4.15 -4.98
C ARG A 87 -10.62 2.79 -5.19
N ARG A 88 -9.88 1.82 -5.71
CA ARG A 88 -10.41 0.46 -5.91
C ARG A 88 -10.76 -0.20 -4.58
N ILE A 89 -9.93 0.00 -3.56
CA ILE A 89 -10.18 -0.46 -2.19
C ILE A 89 -11.42 0.21 -1.59
N LEU A 90 -11.57 1.53 -1.75
CA LEU A 90 -12.72 2.28 -1.23
C LEU A 90 -14.06 1.90 -1.86
N ASN A 91 -14.07 1.28 -3.04
CA ASN A 91 -15.29 0.71 -3.62
C ASN A 91 -15.75 -0.58 -2.91
N ILE A 92 -14.93 -1.15 -2.03
CA ILE A 92 -15.18 -2.42 -1.35
C ILE A 92 -15.42 -2.21 0.15
N ILE A 93 -14.59 -1.37 0.77
CA ILE A 93 -14.65 -1.13 2.21
C ILE A 93 -15.59 0.03 2.57
N PRO A 94 -16.30 -0.04 3.70
CA PRO A 94 -17.20 1.03 4.13
C PRO A 94 -16.49 2.19 4.85
N GLY A 95 -15.23 2.00 5.26
CA GLY A 95 -14.48 2.92 6.09
C GLY A 95 -13.40 3.69 5.31
N ARG A 96 -12.18 3.64 5.83
CA ARG A 96 -11.06 4.48 5.37
C ARG A 96 -9.94 3.67 4.70
N VAL A 97 -9.26 4.27 3.73
CA VAL A 97 -7.99 3.76 3.20
C VAL A 97 -6.83 4.63 3.67
N SER A 98 -5.77 4.01 4.21
CA SER A 98 -4.51 4.71 4.45
C SER A 98 -3.66 4.71 3.18
N THR A 99 -3.22 5.89 2.73
CA THR A 99 -2.33 6.08 1.57
C THR A 99 -1.06 6.77 2.03
N GLU A 100 0.09 6.16 1.77
CA GLU A 100 1.37 6.62 2.30
C GLU A 100 2.05 7.65 1.39
N VAL A 101 2.57 8.72 1.99
CA VAL A 101 3.43 9.68 1.30
C VAL A 101 4.75 9.03 0.91
N ASP A 102 5.47 9.62 -0.04
CA ASP A 102 6.80 9.17 -0.42
C ASP A 102 7.75 9.19 0.79
N ALA A 103 8.28 8.03 1.16
CA ALA A 103 9.15 7.87 2.32
C ALA A 103 10.46 8.68 2.21
N ARG A 104 10.88 9.06 0.99
CA ARG A 104 12.05 9.94 0.77
C ARG A 104 11.85 11.34 1.36
N LEU A 105 10.61 11.73 1.62
CA LEU A 105 10.23 13.03 2.21
C LEU A 105 10.16 13.01 3.73
N SER A 106 10.45 11.89 4.39
CA SER A 106 10.23 11.69 5.83
C SER A 106 10.93 12.70 6.75
N TYR A 107 11.95 13.42 6.27
CA TYR A 107 12.69 14.44 7.02
C TYR A 107 12.51 15.86 6.45
N ASP A 108 11.47 16.07 5.63
CA ASP A 108 11.10 17.37 5.08
C ASP A 108 9.60 17.62 5.33
N THR A 109 9.32 18.51 6.30
CA THR A 109 7.95 18.84 6.70
C THR A 109 7.16 19.45 5.55
N GLU A 110 7.73 20.42 4.82
CA GLU A 110 7.01 21.15 3.78
C GLU A 110 6.75 20.25 2.56
N ALA A 111 7.73 19.44 2.16
CA ALA A 111 7.55 18.49 1.07
C ALA A 111 6.51 17.41 1.42
N THR A 112 6.48 16.96 2.68
CA THR A 112 5.46 16.02 3.17
C THR A 112 4.06 16.63 3.10
N ILE A 113 3.88 17.88 3.54
CA ILE A 113 2.60 18.59 3.46
C ILE A 113 2.16 18.74 1.99
N ALA A 114 3.05 19.21 1.12
CA ALA A 114 2.75 19.38 -0.29
C ALA A 114 2.32 18.07 -0.97
N LYS A 115 3.01 16.96 -0.67
CA LYS A 115 2.64 15.64 -1.20
C LYS A 115 1.32 15.14 -0.62
N ALA A 116 1.03 15.40 0.66
CA ALA A 116 -0.26 15.07 1.25
C ALA A 116 -1.42 15.82 0.58
N HIS A 117 -1.25 17.11 0.30
CA HIS A 117 -2.23 17.92 -0.44
C HIS A 117 -2.46 17.40 -1.86
N ASP A 118 -1.39 17.06 -2.58
CA ASP A 118 -1.46 16.44 -3.90
C ASP A 118 -2.28 15.14 -3.89
N LEU A 119 -1.98 14.22 -2.96
CA LEU A 119 -2.73 12.97 -2.83
C LEU A 119 -4.22 13.20 -2.54
N ILE A 120 -4.55 14.10 -1.61
CA ILE A 120 -5.95 14.44 -1.31
C ILE A 120 -6.65 15.06 -2.52
N ALA A 121 -5.99 15.98 -3.23
CA ALA A 121 -6.56 16.60 -4.43
C ALA A 121 -6.87 15.55 -5.51
N GLN A 122 -6.01 14.55 -5.70
CA GLN A 122 -6.25 13.44 -6.63
C GLN A 122 -7.47 12.59 -6.21
N TYR A 123 -7.63 12.30 -4.92
CA TYR A 123 -8.82 11.61 -4.41
C TYR A 123 -10.10 12.43 -4.64
N GLU A 124 -10.07 13.72 -4.32
CA GLU A 124 -11.23 14.61 -4.48
C GLU A 124 -11.61 14.80 -5.95
N ALA A 125 -10.64 14.94 -6.84
CA ALA A 125 -10.87 14.97 -8.29
C ALA A 125 -11.54 13.69 -8.80
N ALA A 126 -11.29 12.56 -8.13
CA ALA A 126 -11.94 11.28 -8.41
C ALA A 126 -13.28 11.07 -7.67
N GLY A 127 -13.82 12.11 -7.01
CA GLY A 127 -15.09 12.06 -6.28
C GLY A 127 -15.01 11.36 -4.92
N VAL A 128 -13.81 11.10 -4.39
CA VAL A 128 -13.61 10.52 -3.06
C VAL A 128 -13.48 11.64 -2.03
N SER A 129 -14.26 11.57 -0.95
CA SER A 129 -14.13 12.52 0.15
C SER A 129 -12.80 12.32 0.89
N ARG A 130 -12.09 13.41 1.20
CA ARG A 130 -10.88 13.38 2.04
C ARG A 130 -11.08 12.67 3.39
N GLN A 131 -12.32 12.62 3.88
CA GLN A 131 -12.69 11.94 5.14
C GLN A 131 -12.58 10.41 5.07
N GLN A 132 -12.55 9.84 3.86
CA GLN A 132 -12.34 8.40 3.62
C GLN A 132 -10.84 8.05 3.46
N VAL A 133 -9.95 9.04 3.55
CA VAL A 133 -8.51 8.86 3.34
C VAL A 133 -7.76 9.22 4.61
N LEU A 134 -6.80 8.38 4.98
CA LEU A 134 -5.79 8.71 5.98
C LEU A 134 -4.45 8.89 5.26
N ILE A 135 -3.88 10.09 5.32
CA ILE A 135 -2.53 10.33 4.80
C ILE A 135 -1.53 9.71 5.77
N LYS A 136 -0.81 8.70 5.30
CA LYS A 136 0.09 7.92 6.12
C LYS A 136 1.51 8.45 6.01
N ILE A 137 2.12 8.76 7.16
CA ILE A 137 3.39 9.50 7.27
C ILE A 137 4.29 8.80 8.29
N ALA A 138 5.59 8.68 8.00
CA ALA A 138 6.55 8.14 8.96
C ALA A 138 6.63 9.04 10.22
N SER A 139 6.69 8.43 11.41
CA SER A 139 6.68 9.12 12.70
C SER A 139 8.04 9.73 13.08
N THR A 140 8.68 10.43 12.15
CA THR A 140 9.81 11.34 12.41
C THR A 140 9.30 12.62 13.09
N TRP A 141 10.19 13.47 13.62
CA TRP A 141 9.76 14.75 14.16
C TRP A 141 9.10 15.61 13.06
N GLU A 142 9.75 15.69 11.89
CA GLU A 142 9.31 16.45 10.73
C GLU A 142 7.96 15.95 10.20
N GLY A 143 7.77 14.64 10.14
CA GLY A 143 6.51 14.00 9.74
C GLY A 143 5.37 14.26 10.73
N ILE A 144 5.65 14.25 12.03
CA ILE A 144 4.66 14.61 13.07
C ILE A 144 4.27 16.09 12.96
N ARG A 145 5.23 16.99 12.68
CA ARG A 145 4.93 18.41 12.45
C ARG A 145 4.11 18.62 11.18
N ALA A 146 4.39 17.86 10.11
CA ALA A 146 3.58 17.88 8.90
C ALA A 146 2.12 17.46 9.20
N ALA A 147 1.95 16.36 9.93
CA ALA A 147 0.64 15.88 10.33
C ALA A 147 -0.11 16.89 11.21
N GLU A 148 0.58 17.62 12.10
CA GLU A 148 -0.05 18.67 12.92
C GLU A 148 -0.71 19.77 12.07
N VAL A 149 -0.07 20.15 10.96
CA VAL A 149 -0.62 21.13 10.00
C VAL A 149 -1.81 20.53 9.27
N LEU A 150 -1.66 19.32 8.73
CA LEU A 150 -2.69 18.63 7.94
C LEU A 150 -3.97 18.38 8.76
N GLU A 151 -3.85 17.96 10.01
CA GLU A 151 -5.00 17.72 10.89
C GLU A 151 -5.78 19.00 11.19
N LYS A 152 -5.09 20.15 11.34
CA LYS A 152 -5.74 21.46 11.50
C LYS A 152 -6.52 21.89 10.25
N GLU A 153 -6.15 21.35 9.09
CA GLU A 153 -6.82 21.57 7.81
C GLU A 153 -7.91 20.51 7.52
N GLY A 154 -8.14 19.58 8.45
CA GLY A 154 -9.12 18.50 8.30
C GLY A 154 -8.67 17.39 7.35
N ILE A 155 -7.36 17.24 7.13
CA ILE A 155 -6.76 16.10 6.43
C ILE A 155 -6.23 15.14 7.49
N HIS A 156 -6.91 14.01 7.62
CA HIS A 156 -6.60 13.05 8.68
C HIS A 156 -5.37 12.21 8.37
N CYS A 157 -4.53 12.00 9.38
CA CYS A 157 -3.25 11.33 9.25
C CYS A 157 -3.19 10.00 9.98
N ASN A 158 -2.41 9.07 9.41
CA ASN A 158 -1.98 7.82 10.02
C ASN A 158 -0.45 7.85 10.23
N LEU A 159 0.00 8.01 11.46
CA LEU A 159 1.42 8.10 11.77
C LEU A 159 2.00 6.69 11.95
N THR A 160 2.81 6.26 10.98
CA THR A 160 3.36 4.89 10.86
C THR A 160 4.83 4.83 11.27
N LEU A 161 5.44 3.64 11.23
CA LEU A 161 6.83 3.43 11.69
C LEU A 161 7.03 3.98 13.11
N LEU A 162 6.02 3.71 13.96
CA LEU A 162 6.01 4.13 15.35
C LEU A 162 6.51 2.97 16.23
N PHE A 163 7.56 3.23 16.98
CA PHE A 163 8.28 2.21 17.75
C PHE A 163 8.38 2.56 19.24
N GLY A 164 8.35 3.85 19.59
CA GLY A 164 8.51 4.33 20.96
C GLY A 164 7.38 5.22 21.48
N ILE A 165 7.30 5.33 22.80
CA ILE A 165 6.32 6.17 23.49
C ILE A 165 6.50 7.67 23.17
N HIS A 166 7.73 8.12 22.93
CA HIS A 166 8.03 9.52 22.57
C HIS A 166 7.35 9.93 21.26
N GLN A 167 7.36 9.05 20.26
CA GLN A 167 6.62 9.24 19.02
C GLN A 167 5.11 9.29 19.26
N ALA A 168 4.58 8.36 20.06
CA ALA A 168 3.15 8.32 20.35
C ALA A 168 2.67 9.58 21.08
N VAL A 169 3.41 10.06 22.09
CA VAL A 169 3.02 11.28 22.80
C VAL A 169 3.10 12.50 21.88
N ALA A 170 4.15 12.65 21.08
CA ALA A 170 4.24 13.74 20.11
C ALA A 170 3.08 13.74 19.11
N CYS A 171 2.65 12.56 18.63
CA CYS A 171 1.49 12.43 17.74
C CYS A 171 0.19 12.86 18.43
N ALA A 172 -0.01 12.44 19.67
CA ALA A 172 -1.20 12.78 20.44
C ALA A 172 -1.30 14.28 20.75
N GLU A 173 -0.18 14.91 21.11
CA GLU A 173 -0.10 16.35 21.33
C GLU A 173 -0.26 17.17 20.04
N ALA A 174 0.14 16.60 18.90
CA ALA A 174 -0.09 17.17 17.57
C ALA A 174 -1.53 17.01 17.05
N GLY A 175 -2.41 16.31 17.79
CA GLY A 175 -3.80 16.11 17.38
C GLY A 175 -3.99 15.12 16.23
N VAL A 176 -3.03 14.22 16.02
CA VAL A 176 -3.09 13.17 15.00
C VAL A 176 -4.33 12.29 15.19
N THR A 177 -4.98 11.93 14.09
CA THR A 177 -6.16 11.07 14.06
C THR A 177 -5.83 9.65 14.47
N LEU A 178 -4.79 9.05 13.89
CA LEU A 178 -4.46 7.64 14.11
C LEU A 178 -2.93 7.41 14.13
N ILE A 179 -2.47 6.51 14.99
CA ILE A 179 -1.10 6.00 14.97
C ILE A 179 -1.05 4.49 14.70
N SER A 180 -0.01 4.04 14.00
CA SER A 180 0.24 2.63 13.67
C SER A 180 1.54 2.11 14.27
N PRO A 181 1.58 1.75 15.58
CA PRO A 181 2.76 1.14 16.18
C PRO A 181 3.04 -0.26 15.63
N PHE A 182 4.30 -0.52 15.26
CA PHE A 182 4.71 -1.76 14.58
C PHE A 182 5.20 -2.81 15.59
N VAL A 183 4.33 -3.75 15.94
CA VAL A 183 4.56 -4.77 16.98
C VAL A 183 5.67 -5.74 16.57
N GLY A 184 5.47 -6.46 15.47
CA GLY A 184 6.38 -7.54 15.08
C GLY A 184 7.78 -7.07 14.69
N ARG A 185 7.95 -5.81 14.26
CA ARG A 185 9.29 -5.26 13.98
C ARG A 185 10.08 -4.97 15.26
N ILE A 186 9.40 -4.63 16.36
CA ILE A 186 10.02 -4.52 17.67
C ILE A 186 10.49 -5.91 18.11
N LEU A 187 9.63 -6.94 18.01
CA LEU A 187 10.00 -8.33 18.27
C LEU A 187 11.24 -8.77 17.48
N ASP A 188 11.28 -8.51 16.17
CA ASP A 188 12.41 -8.87 15.31
C ASP A 188 13.73 -8.25 15.79
N TRP A 189 13.70 -6.97 16.21
CA TRP A 189 14.89 -6.29 16.72
C TRP A 189 15.41 -6.97 17.99
N TYR A 190 14.52 -7.20 18.96
CA TYR A 190 14.89 -7.81 20.23
C TYR A 190 15.36 -9.26 20.08
N LYS A 191 14.74 -10.05 19.21
CA LYS A 191 15.23 -11.40 18.89
C LYS A 191 16.67 -11.38 18.40
N LYS A 192 16.97 -10.48 17.47
CA LYS A 192 18.33 -10.30 16.91
C LYS A 192 19.31 -9.83 17.98
N GLU A 193 18.96 -8.80 18.74
CA GLU A 193 19.87 -8.18 19.70
C GLU A 193 20.15 -9.07 20.91
N THR A 194 19.14 -9.76 21.44
CA THR A 194 19.30 -10.62 22.62
C THR A 194 19.71 -12.04 22.28
N GLY A 195 19.69 -12.43 20.99
CA GLY A 195 19.87 -13.81 20.54
C GLY A 195 18.77 -14.77 20.99
N ARG A 196 17.58 -14.27 21.35
CA ARG A 196 16.42 -15.11 21.72
C ARG A 196 15.68 -15.54 20.45
N GLU A 197 15.40 -16.83 20.32
CA GLU A 197 14.64 -17.37 19.18
C GLU A 197 13.14 -17.02 19.23
N SER A 198 12.60 -16.83 20.43
CA SER A 198 11.18 -16.48 20.63
C SER A 198 10.94 -15.78 21.96
N TYR A 199 9.81 -15.09 22.01
CA TYR A 199 9.24 -14.47 23.20
C TYR A 199 7.83 -15.05 23.39
N PRO A 200 7.44 -15.44 24.62
CA PRO A 200 6.03 -15.66 24.94
C PRO A 200 5.21 -14.41 24.59
N PRO A 201 3.95 -14.53 24.12
CA PRO A 201 3.14 -13.37 23.74
C PRO A 201 3.04 -12.28 24.83
N THR A 202 3.00 -12.68 26.10
CA THR A 202 2.95 -11.79 27.26
C THR A 202 4.26 -11.06 27.56
N GLU A 203 5.38 -11.55 27.04
CA GLU A 203 6.71 -10.95 27.15
C GLU A 203 7.15 -10.23 25.86
N ASP A 204 6.32 -10.26 24.82
CA ASP A 204 6.66 -9.69 23.53
C ASP A 204 6.89 -8.17 23.65
N PRO A 205 8.08 -7.67 23.29
CA PRO A 205 8.43 -6.26 23.51
C PRO A 205 7.57 -5.30 22.66
N GLY A 206 7.06 -5.74 21.51
CA GLY A 206 6.13 -4.98 20.71
C GLY A 206 4.74 -4.90 21.35
N VAL A 207 4.23 -6.01 21.87
CA VAL A 207 2.96 -6.05 22.63
C VAL A 207 3.04 -5.15 23.86
N LEU A 208 4.15 -5.23 24.60
CA LEU A 208 4.39 -4.37 25.76
C LEU A 208 4.44 -2.88 25.38
N SER A 209 5.08 -2.55 24.26
CA SER A 209 5.13 -1.18 23.74
C SER A 209 3.74 -0.63 23.42
N VAL A 210 2.92 -1.37 22.67
CA VAL A 210 1.55 -0.94 22.32
C VAL A 210 0.66 -0.86 23.56
N THR A 211 0.78 -1.81 24.49
CA THR A 211 0.03 -1.77 25.76
C THR A 211 0.36 -0.52 26.56
N LYS A 212 1.63 -0.14 26.65
CA LYS A 212 2.08 1.09 27.31
C LYS A 212 1.49 2.34 26.64
N ILE A 213 1.52 2.41 25.31
CA ILE A 213 0.94 3.52 24.54
C ILE A 213 -0.57 3.62 24.76
N TYR A 214 -1.28 2.48 24.70
CA TYR A 214 -2.71 2.41 24.96
C TYR A 214 -3.06 2.92 26.33
N ASN A 215 -2.38 2.42 27.37
CA ASN A 215 -2.65 2.85 28.73
C ASN A 215 -2.40 4.35 28.92
N TYR A 216 -1.31 4.88 28.36
CA TYR A 216 -1.01 6.30 28.38
C TYR A 216 -2.11 7.14 27.71
N TYR A 217 -2.54 6.75 26.50
CA TYR A 217 -3.57 7.48 25.76
C TYR A 217 -4.90 7.52 26.51
N LYS A 218 -5.37 6.37 27.03
CA LYS A 218 -6.64 6.29 27.75
C LYS A 218 -6.57 7.00 29.09
N LYS A 219 -5.42 6.95 29.80
CA LYS A 219 -5.17 7.69 31.04
C LYS A 219 -5.36 9.19 30.89
N PHE A 220 -4.82 9.77 29.83
CA PHE A 220 -4.84 11.21 29.59
C PHE A 220 -5.95 11.68 28.65
N GLY A 221 -6.82 10.77 28.21
CA GLY A 221 -7.99 11.11 27.40
C GLY A 221 -7.66 11.55 25.97
N TYR A 222 -6.48 11.18 25.45
CA TYR A 222 -6.09 11.46 24.06
C TYR A 222 -7.05 10.78 23.09
N LYS A 223 -7.39 11.48 22.01
CA LYS A 223 -8.40 11.04 21.02
C LYS A 223 -7.80 10.27 19.85
N THR A 224 -6.49 10.39 19.64
CA THR A 224 -5.75 9.63 18.64
C THR A 224 -6.04 8.14 18.78
N GLU A 225 -6.51 7.54 17.69
CA GLU A 225 -6.78 6.11 17.61
C GLU A 225 -5.47 5.31 17.58
N ILE A 226 -5.44 4.16 18.24
CA ILE A 226 -4.29 3.27 18.23
C ILE A 226 -4.59 2.05 17.34
N MET A 227 -3.80 1.90 16.28
CA MET A 227 -3.88 0.75 15.38
C MET A 227 -2.62 -0.11 15.45
N GLY A 228 -2.61 -1.15 16.29
CA GLY A 228 -1.49 -2.11 16.29
C GLY A 228 -1.28 -2.72 14.89
N ALA A 229 -0.02 -2.80 14.45
CA ALA A 229 0.33 -3.16 13.08
C ALA A 229 1.56 -4.07 12.97
N SER A 230 1.78 -4.64 11.77
CA SER A 230 2.97 -5.42 11.42
C SER A 230 3.22 -6.64 12.33
N PHE A 231 2.19 -7.44 12.59
CA PHE A 231 2.27 -8.67 13.39
C PHE A 231 3.09 -9.79 12.72
N ARG A 232 3.70 -10.66 13.53
CA ARG A 232 4.34 -11.92 13.13
C ARG A 232 3.47 -13.13 13.39
N ASN A 233 2.62 -13.09 14.41
CA ASN A 233 1.83 -14.24 14.83
C ASN A 233 0.51 -13.83 15.50
N ILE A 234 -0.45 -14.75 15.60
CA ILE A 234 -1.75 -14.47 16.24
C ILE A 234 -1.64 -14.21 17.74
N GLY A 235 -0.58 -14.68 18.42
CA GLY A 235 -0.36 -14.45 19.85
C GLY A 235 -0.24 -12.96 20.18
N GLU A 236 0.54 -12.22 19.39
CA GLU A 236 0.66 -10.75 19.51
C GLU A 236 -0.71 -10.07 19.36
N ILE A 237 -1.53 -10.52 18.42
CA ILE A 237 -2.86 -9.97 18.15
C ILE A 237 -3.80 -10.25 19.33
N THR A 238 -3.80 -11.48 19.85
CA THR A 238 -4.64 -11.86 20.99
C THR A 238 -4.25 -11.11 22.27
N GLU A 239 -2.97 -10.80 22.46
CA GLU A 239 -2.52 -10.01 23.61
C GLU A 239 -2.88 -8.52 23.51
N LEU A 240 -3.29 -8.05 22.33
CA LEU A 240 -3.78 -6.68 22.11
C LEU A 240 -5.30 -6.61 21.89
N ALA A 241 -6.04 -7.70 22.15
CA ALA A 241 -7.49 -7.72 22.04
C ALA A 241 -8.13 -6.64 22.94
N GLY A 242 -8.93 -5.75 22.34
CA GLY A 242 -9.48 -4.55 22.99
C GLY A 242 -8.79 -3.24 22.61
N CYS A 243 -7.74 -3.28 21.79
CA CYS A 243 -7.18 -2.10 21.13
C CYS A 243 -8.25 -1.41 20.26
N ASP A 244 -8.05 -0.13 19.92
CA ASP A 244 -9.02 0.60 19.10
C ASP A 244 -9.14 -0.05 17.71
N LEU A 245 -7.99 -0.26 17.06
CA LEU A 245 -7.88 -0.96 15.78
C LEU A 245 -6.70 -1.95 15.79
N LEU A 246 -6.77 -2.97 14.95
CA LEU A 246 -5.62 -3.80 14.59
C LEU A 246 -5.61 -4.03 13.09
N THR A 247 -4.51 -3.68 12.42
CA THR A 247 -4.30 -3.96 11.00
C THR A 247 -3.54 -5.26 10.83
N ILE A 248 -4.18 -6.24 10.20
CA ILE A 248 -3.78 -7.65 10.22
C ILE A 248 -3.63 -8.15 8.79
N SER A 249 -2.54 -8.88 8.53
CA SER A 249 -2.29 -9.46 7.21
C SER A 249 -3.31 -10.54 6.86
N PRO A 250 -3.60 -10.78 5.56
CA PRO A 250 -4.53 -11.82 5.13
C PRO A 250 -4.22 -13.22 5.70
N ALA A 251 -2.93 -13.56 5.83
CA ALA A 251 -2.50 -14.84 6.39
C ALA A 251 -2.88 -14.99 7.87
N LEU A 252 -2.69 -13.95 8.68
CA LEU A 252 -3.06 -13.96 10.09
C LEU A 252 -4.58 -13.86 10.29
N LEU A 253 -5.29 -13.12 9.42
CA LEU A 253 -6.76 -13.12 9.39
C LEU A 253 -7.32 -14.52 9.11
N ALA A 254 -6.70 -15.27 8.18
CA ALA A 254 -7.08 -16.66 7.92
C ALA A 254 -6.91 -17.56 9.15
N GLN A 255 -5.78 -17.42 9.85
CA GLN A 255 -5.52 -18.17 11.09
C GLN A 255 -6.55 -17.83 12.19
N LEU A 256 -6.81 -16.55 12.45
CA LEU A 256 -7.82 -16.12 13.42
C LEU A 256 -9.22 -16.63 13.07
N LYS A 257 -9.54 -16.72 11.77
CA LYS A 257 -10.82 -17.26 11.28
C LYS A 257 -10.92 -18.78 11.41
N SER A 258 -9.81 -19.52 11.43
CA SER A 258 -9.83 -20.97 11.59
C SER A 258 -9.66 -21.43 13.05
N THR A 259 -9.16 -20.57 13.93
CA THR A 259 -8.95 -20.89 15.35
C THR A 259 -10.20 -20.64 16.18
N THR A 260 -10.59 -21.63 16.99
CA THR A 260 -11.74 -21.57 17.90
C THR A 260 -11.27 -21.77 19.33
N GLU A 261 -10.95 -20.65 19.99
CA GLU A 261 -10.50 -20.57 21.38
C GLU A 261 -11.17 -19.36 22.06
N ASP A 262 -11.09 -19.26 23.39
CA ASP A 262 -11.61 -18.09 24.11
C ASP A 262 -10.65 -16.89 23.95
N LEU A 263 -11.19 -15.72 23.60
CA LEU A 263 -10.41 -14.49 23.44
C LEU A 263 -10.74 -13.48 24.56
N PRO A 264 -10.01 -13.49 25.69
CA PRO A 264 -10.22 -12.50 26.72
C PRO A 264 -9.77 -11.11 26.26
N ARG A 265 -10.53 -10.07 26.63
CA ARG A 265 -10.11 -8.68 26.42
C ARG A 265 -8.89 -8.36 27.29
N LYS A 266 -7.81 -7.89 26.67
CA LYS A 266 -6.53 -7.56 27.32
C LYS A 266 -6.36 -6.06 27.54
N LEU A 267 -6.79 -5.26 26.56
CA LEU A 267 -6.77 -3.80 26.63
C LEU A 267 -8.15 -3.27 26.98
N ASP A 268 -8.23 -2.57 28.12
CA ASP A 268 -9.47 -2.01 28.65
C ASP A 268 -9.28 -0.54 29.04
N ALA A 269 -10.10 0.33 28.44
CA ALA A 269 -9.99 1.77 28.62
C ALA A 269 -10.35 2.24 30.04
N GLN A 270 -11.27 1.57 30.73
CA GLN A 270 -11.66 1.93 32.10
C GLN A 270 -10.53 1.61 33.07
N LYS A 271 -9.92 0.42 32.93
CA LYS A 271 -8.73 0.04 33.70
C LYS A 271 -7.58 1.01 33.41
N ALA A 272 -7.27 1.25 32.15
CA ALA A 272 -6.19 2.15 31.74
C ALA A 272 -6.33 3.57 32.31
N ALA A 273 -7.57 4.08 32.43
CA ALA A 273 -7.83 5.39 33.03
C ALA A 273 -7.39 5.51 34.50
N THR A 274 -7.30 4.38 35.21
CA THR A 274 -6.93 4.32 36.63
C THR A 274 -5.44 4.06 36.88
N GLU A 275 -4.66 3.75 35.83
CA GLU A 275 -3.22 3.45 35.95
C GLU A 275 -2.43 4.65 36.53
N ASP A 276 -1.39 4.36 37.30
CA ASP A 276 -0.49 5.37 37.86
C ASP A 276 0.62 5.67 36.85
N ILE A 277 0.38 6.67 35.99
CA ILE A 277 1.26 7.06 34.89
C ILE A 277 1.51 8.56 34.99
N GLU A 278 2.77 8.95 34.95
CA GLU A 278 3.16 10.36 34.89
C GLU A 278 2.98 10.93 33.48
N LYS A 279 2.44 12.16 33.40
CA LYS A 279 2.27 12.85 32.12
C LYS A 279 3.62 13.37 31.64
N MET A 280 3.94 13.10 30.39
CA MET A 280 5.07 13.69 29.66
C MET A 280 4.56 14.65 28.58
N SER A 281 5.39 15.63 28.23
CA SER A 281 5.20 16.51 27.09
C SER A 281 6.38 16.41 26.15
N MET A 282 6.16 16.64 24.87
CA MET A 282 7.10 16.31 23.81
C MET A 282 7.41 17.52 22.93
N ASP A 283 8.39 18.32 23.38
CA ASP A 283 9.09 19.26 22.51
C ASP A 283 10.17 18.55 21.67
N LYS A 284 10.77 19.30 20.74
CA LYS A 284 11.77 18.75 19.81
C LYS A 284 12.98 18.18 20.54
N GLU A 285 13.52 18.91 21.53
CA GLU A 285 14.70 18.49 22.28
C GLU A 285 14.42 17.20 23.08
N THR A 286 13.27 17.10 23.72
CA THR A 286 12.85 15.90 24.44
C THR A 286 12.65 14.72 23.51
N PHE A 287 11.99 14.94 22.37
CA PHE A 287 11.80 13.90 21.35
C PHE A 287 13.13 13.35 20.85
N GLU A 288 14.05 14.22 20.42
CA GLU A 288 15.35 13.84 19.88
C GLU A 288 16.18 13.10 20.92
N ARG A 289 16.21 13.60 22.16
CA ARG A 289 16.92 12.97 23.27
C ARG A 289 16.37 11.58 23.58
N MET A 290 15.04 11.42 23.65
CA MET A 290 14.41 10.12 23.91
C MET A 290 14.62 9.15 22.75
N HIS A 291 14.56 9.64 21.51
CA HIS A 291 14.76 8.82 20.33
C HIS A 291 16.20 8.32 20.21
N ALA A 292 17.19 9.19 20.47
CA ALA A 292 18.60 8.83 20.47
C ALA A 292 18.94 7.84 21.60
N ALA A 293 18.22 7.89 22.73
CA ALA A 293 18.38 6.96 23.84
C ALA A 293 17.73 5.59 23.63
N ASP A 294 16.94 5.41 22.56
CA ASP A 294 16.27 4.16 22.21
C ASP A 294 16.83 3.60 20.88
N PRO A 295 17.85 2.73 20.93
CA PRO A 295 18.45 2.13 19.74
C PRO A 295 17.46 1.34 18.89
N MET A 296 16.48 0.69 19.53
CA MET A 296 15.47 -0.09 18.82
C MET A 296 14.59 0.84 17.98
N ALA A 297 14.05 1.88 18.61
CA ALA A 297 13.15 2.79 17.92
C ALA A 297 13.85 3.58 16.80
N SER A 298 15.07 4.06 17.06
CA SER A 298 15.87 4.82 16.07
C SER A 298 16.26 3.96 14.87
N GLN A 299 16.84 2.79 15.10
CA GLN A 299 17.23 1.89 14.01
C GLN A 299 16.02 1.40 13.21
N LYS A 300 14.92 1.03 13.88
CA LYS A 300 13.73 0.52 13.18
C LYS A 300 12.98 1.59 12.38
N LEU A 301 13.00 2.84 12.83
CA LEU A 301 12.49 3.96 12.04
C LEU A 301 13.32 4.15 10.77
N GLU A 302 14.65 4.23 10.90
CA GLU A 302 15.56 4.40 9.77
C GLU A 302 15.48 3.22 8.78
N GLU A 303 15.54 1.98 9.28
CA GLU A 303 15.36 0.77 8.47
C GLU A 303 14.01 0.78 7.73
N GLY A 304 12.96 1.23 8.40
CA GLY A 304 11.62 1.32 7.83
C GLY A 304 11.54 2.29 6.66
N ILE A 305 12.03 3.53 6.87
CA ILE A 305 12.08 4.57 5.83
C ILE A 305 12.93 4.08 4.64
N ASN A 306 14.12 3.54 4.91
CA ASN A 306 14.99 3.01 3.86
C ASN A 306 14.35 1.85 3.08
N GLY A 307 13.63 0.96 3.77
CA GLY A 307 12.90 -0.14 3.14
C GLY A 307 11.78 0.35 2.23
N PHE A 308 11.01 1.36 2.67
CA PHE A 308 9.96 1.96 1.84
C PHE A 308 10.52 2.73 0.65
N SER A 309 11.59 3.52 0.82
CA SER A 309 12.28 4.19 -0.28
C SER A 309 12.78 3.19 -1.34
N LYS A 310 13.34 2.05 -0.91
CA LYS A 310 13.74 0.98 -1.85
C LYS A 310 12.55 0.38 -2.60
N ALA A 311 11.42 0.19 -1.93
CA ALA A 311 10.20 -0.32 -2.57
C ALA A 311 9.63 0.66 -3.61
N LEU A 312 9.76 1.97 -3.38
CA LEU A 312 9.38 3.00 -4.34
C LEU A 312 10.27 2.99 -5.58
N VAL A 313 11.60 2.86 -5.41
CA VAL A 313 12.52 2.71 -6.57
C VAL A 313 12.20 1.45 -7.39
N ALA A 314 11.87 0.35 -6.73
CA ALA A 314 11.44 -0.86 -7.43
C ALA A 314 10.13 -0.65 -8.19
N LEU A 315 9.21 0.16 -7.65
CA LEU A 315 7.96 0.51 -8.32
C LEU A 315 8.18 1.39 -9.55
N GLU A 316 9.03 2.40 -9.45
CA GLU A 316 9.41 3.27 -10.59
C GLU A 316 9.94 2.41 -11.75
N LYS A 317 10.85 1.47 -11.47
CA LYS A 317 11.37 0.53 -12.46
C LYS A 317 10.30 -0.37 -13.06
N LEU A 318 9.39 -0.89 -12.23
CA LEU A 318 8.28 -1.71 -12.71
C LEU A 318 7.39 -0.94 -13.68
N LEU A 319 7.07 0.31 -13.36
CA LEU A 319 6.25 1.18 -14.20
C LEU A 319 6.95 1.51 -15.52
N GLU A 320 8.26 1.77 -15.50
CA GLU A 320 9.07 1.97 -16.70
C GLU A 320 9.05 0.75 -17.63
N GLU A 321 9.31 -0.44 -17.08
CA GLU A 321 9.28 -1.70 -17.84
C GLU A 321 7.89 -2.01 -18.39
N ARG A 322 6.83 -1.66 -17.65
CA ARG A 322 5.45 -1.88 -18.10
C ARG A 322 5.03 -0.88 -19.16
N LEU A 323 5.40 0.39 -19.02
CA LEU A 323 5.14 1.43 -20.03
C LEU A 323 5.79 1.07 -21.37
N THR A 324 7.05 0.65 -21.34
CA THR A 324 7.79 0.22 -22.54
C THR A 324 7.05 -0.91 -23.26
N ARG A 325 6.53 -1.90 -22.52
CA ARG A 325 5.72 -2.99 -23.08
C ARG A 325 4.42 -2.48 -23.71
N LEU A 326 3.67 -1.62 -23.02
CA LEU A 326 2.41 -1.07 -23.53
C LEU A 326 2.60 -0.27 -24.82
N GLU A 327 3.68 0.51 -24.92
CA GLU A 327 3.97 1.33 -26.09
C GLU A 327 4.52 0.50 -27.26
N GLY A 328 5.32 -0.53 -26.97
CA GLY A 328 5.74 -1.52 -27.96
C GLY A 328 4.54 -2.28 -28.54
N GLU A 329 3.66 -2.81 -27.69
CA GLU A 329 2.41 -3.47 -28.10
C GLU A 329 1.51 -2.54 -28.93
N ALA A 330 1.37 -1.27 -28.52
CA ALA A 330 0.59 -0.30 -29.28
C ALA A 330 1.18 -0.03 -30.67
N THR A 331 2.51 0.06 -30.78
CA THR A 331 3.22 0.27 -32.05
C THR A 331 3.03 -0.93 -32.98
N VAL A 332 3.21 -2.15 -32.47
CA VAL A 332 2.99 -3.39 -33.23
C VAL A 332 1.54 -3.48 -33.69
N ASN A 333 0.58 -3.22 -32.81
CA ASN A 333 -0.85 -3.24 -33.14
C ASN A 333 -1.24 -2.17 -34.18
N HIS A 334 -0.62 -0.98 -34.13
CA HIS A 334 -0.85 0.06 -35.11
C HIS A 334 -0.30 -0.35 -36.48
N ALA A 335 0.94 -0.84 -36.53
CA ALA A 335 1.55 -1.36 -37.75
C ALA A 335 0.76 -2.55 -38.33
N ALA A 336 0.29 -3.45 -37.47
CA ALA A 336 -0.57 -4.56 -37.85
C ALA A 336 -1.86 -4.07 -38.50
N LYS A 337 -2.54 -3.08 -37.90
CA LYS A 337 -3.76 -2.49 -38.47
C LYS A 337 -3.53 -1.79 -39.80
N ASP A 338 -2.41 -1.08 -39.94
CA ASP A 338 -2.08 -0.40 -41.19
C ASP A 338 -1.74 -1.41 -42.30
N ILE A 339 -0.97 -2.45 -42.00
CA ILE A 339 -0.72 -3.57 -42.92
C ILE A 339 -2.04 -4.26 -43.26
N PHE A 340 -2.86 -4.56 -42.26
CA PHE A 340 -4.12 -5.27 -42.44
C PHE A 340 -5.05 -4.52 -43.39
N ARG A 341 -5.22 -3.20 -43.20
CA ARG A 341 -6.02 -2.34 -44.08
C ARG A 341 -5.54 -2.26 -45.52
N VAL A 342 -4.25 -2.50 -45.76
CA VAL A 342 -3.70 -2.49 -47.12
C VAL A 342 -4.06 -3.78 -47.86
N TYR A 343 -4.18 -4.90 -47.14
CA TYR A 343 -4.38 -6.22 -47.71
C TYR A 343 -5.82 -6.75 -47.63
N ASP A 344 -6.66 -6.26 -46.72
CA ASP A 344 -8.11 -6.55 -46.69
C ASP A 344 -8.80 -5.75 -47.80
N LEU A 345 -8.84 -6.29 -49.02
CA LEU A 345 -9.28 -5.58 -50.22
C LEU A 345 -10.80 -5.53 -50.35
N ASP A 346 -11.48 -6.58 -49.88
CA ASP A 346 -12.94 -6.68 -49.92
C ASP A 346 -13.64 -6.22 -48.62
N GLY A 347 -12.88 -6.01 -47.54
CA GLY A 347 -13.36 -5.47 -46.27
C GLY A 347 -14.09 -6.51 -45.42
N ASP A 348 -13.89 -7.81 -45.66
CA ASP A 348 -14.55 -8.90 -44.92
C ASP A 348 -13.96 -9.13 -43.52
N GLY A 349 -12.86 -8.44 -43.18
CA GLY A 349 -12.18 -8.55 -41.89
C GLY A 349 -11.18 -9.70 -41.81
N PHE A 350 -10.80 -10.27 -42.94
CA PHE A 350 -9.74 -11.26 -43.09
C PHE A 350 -8.87 -10.92 -44.32
N ILE A 351 -7.68 -11.50 -44.40
CA ILE A 351 -6.87 -11.46 -45.62
C ILE A 351 -6.81 -12.86 -46.20
N THR A 352 -7.39 -13.06 -47.39
CA THR A 352 -7.32 -14.34 -48.10
C THR A 352 -6.04 -14.45 -48.93
N ARG A 353 -5.75 -15.67 -49.42
CA ARG A 353 -4.60 -15.88 -50.33
C ARG A 353 -4.68 -15.04 -51.60
N GLU A 354 -5.89 -14.78 -52.08
CA GLU A 354 -6.11 -13.97 -53.27
C GLU A 354 -5.80 -12.48 -53.03
N GLU A 355 -5.90 -12.01 -51.79
CA GLU A 355 -5.64 -10.63 -51.41
C GLU A 355 -4.18 -10.41 -50.97
N TRP A 356 -3.50 -11.48 -50.56
CA TRP A 356 -2.10 -11.44 -50.14
C TRP A 356 -1.14 -11.22 -51.31
N ALA A 357 -0.38 -10.12 -51.28
CA ALA A 357 0.62 -9.83 -52.31
C ALA A 357 2.04 -10.37 -52.01
N GLY A 358 2.22 -11.08 -50.89
CA GLY A 358 3.49 -11.71 -50.51
C GLY A 358 3.63 -13.15 -51.04
N THR A 359 4.64 -13.88 -50.57
CA THR A 359 4.79 -15.30 -50.94
C THR A 359 3.87 -16.20 -50.13
N ASP A 360 3.46 -17.34 -50.72
CA ASP A 360 2.66 -18.36 -50.02
C ASP A 360 3.34 -18.84 -48.72
N ALA A 361 4.66 -18.95 -48.72
CA ALA A 361 5.41 -19.35 -47.53
C ALA A 361 5.28 -18.37 -46.35
N VAL A 362 5.10 -17.07 -46.62
CA VAL A 362 4.86 -16.07 -45.58
C VAL A 362 3.39 -16.08 -45.15
N PHE A 363 2.47 -16.31 -46.08
CA PHE A 363 1.06 -16.50 -45.76
C PHE A 363 0.87 -17.66 -44.79
N ASP A 364 1.44 -18.82 -45.12
CA ASP A 364 1.36 -20.05 -44.31
C ASP A 364 2.01 -19.89 -42.93
N ALA A 365 2.99 -18.99 -42.80
CA ALA A 365 3.65 -18.70 -41.54
C ALA A 365 2.84 -17.75 -40.64
N LEU A 366 1.98 -16.92 -41.24
CA LEU A 366 1.08 -15.99 -40.53
C LEU A 366 -0.27 -16.63 -40.21
N ASP A 367 -0.80 -17.50 -41.08
CA ASP A 367 -2.01 -18.32 -40.86
C ASP A 367 -1.72 -19.41 -39.81
N MET A 368 -1.72 -19.00 -38.54
CA MET A 368 -1.32 -19.83 -37.40
C MET A 368 -2.35 -20.90 -37.09
N ASN A 369 -3.63 -20.65 -37.38
CA ASN A 369 -4.71 -21.59 -37.15
C ASN A 369 -4.98 -22.51 -38.36
N HIS A 370 -4.32 -22.26 -39.50
CA HIS A 370 -4.42 -22.98 -40.76
C HIS A 370 -5.85 -23.01 -41.34
N ASP A 371 -6.61 -21.93 -41.17
CA ASP A 371 -7.97 -21.78 -41.70
C ASP A 371 -8.01 -21.21 -43.12
N GLY A 372 -6.84 -20.85 -43.68
CA GLY A 372 -6.69 -20.33 -45.03
C GLY A 372 -6.97 -18.83 -45.16
N LYS A 373 -7.12 -18.13 -44.03
CA LYS A 373 -7.28 -16.68 -43.93
C LYS A 373 -6.34 -16.15 -42.84
N ILE A 374 -5.92 -14.89 -42.96
CA ILE A 374 -5.13 -14.24 -41.91
C ILE A 374 -6.02 -13.23 -41.18
N SER A 375 -6.12 -13.39 -39.86
CA SER A 375 -6.79 -12.47 -38.96
C SER A 375 -5.90 -11.27 -38.55
N PRO A 376 -6.48 -10.16 -38.06
CA PRO A 376 -5.71 -9.05 -37.47
C PRO A 376 -4.77 -9.51 -36.34
N GLU A 377 -5.23 -10.47 -35.53
CA GLU A 377 -4.48 -11.05 -34.43
C GLU A 377 -3.25 -11.82 -34.92
N GLU A 378 -3.38 -12.57 -36.01
CA GLU A 378 -2.28 -13.31 -36.64
C GLU A 378 -1.22 -12.40 -37.27
N ILE A 379 -1.63 -11.30 -37.92
CA ILE A 379 -0.69 -10.28 -38.39
C ILE A 379 0.06 -9.65 -37.22
N ALA A 380 -0.66 -9.28 -36.15
CA ALA A 380 -0.04 -8.69 -34.97
C ALA A 380 0.95 -9.66 -34.30
N ALA A 381 0.61 -10.96 -34.21
CA ALA A 381 1.49 -11.99 -33.67
C ALA A 381 2.76 -12.19 -34.52
N GLY A 382 2.63 -12.21 -35.85
CA GLY A 382 3.75 -12.33 -36.77
C GLY A 382 4.71 -11.13 -36.71
N LEU A 383 4.17 -9.91 -36.65
CA LEU A 383 4.97 -8.69 -36.46
C LEU A 383 5.64 -8.67 -35.09
N GLY A 384 4.91 -9.03 -34.02
CA GLY A 384 5.45 -9.13 -32.66
C GLY A 384 6.64 -10.08 -32.58
N ALA A 385 6.55 -11.25 -33.23
CA ALA A 385 7.65 -12.21 -33.29
C ALA A 385 8.89 -11.65 -34.02
N ALA A 386 8.69 -10.90 -35.12
CA ALA A 386 9.78 -10.26 -35.85
C ALA A 386 10.46 -9.13 -35.04
N PHE A 387 9.68 -8.32 -34.31
CA PHE A 387 10.21 -7.30 -33.40
C PHE A 387 11.01 -7.92 -32.24
N HIS A 388 10.52 -9.01 -31.65
CA HIS A 388 11.20 -9.70 -30.55
C HIS A 388 12.52 -10.34 -30.96
N LEU A 389 12.62 -10.83 -32.22
CA LEU A 389 13.87 -11.32 -32.81
C LEU A 389 14.86 -10.20 -33.18
N ALA A 390 14.38 -8.97 -33.39
CA ALA A 390 15.19 -7.82 -33.76
C ALA A 390 15.83 -7.08 -32.57
N GLY A 391 15.47 -7.41 -31.32
CA GLY A 391 16.10 -6.89 -30.11
C GLY A 391 15.88 -5.39 -29.86
N VAL A 392 14.69 -4.88 -30.19
CA VAL A 392 14.23 -3.52 -29.81
C VAL A 392 13.27 -3.61 -28.63
#